data_AF-A0A7V1NSI5-F1
#
_entry.id   AF-A0A7V1NSI5-F1
#
_cell.length_a   1.000
_cell.length_b   1.000
_cell.length_c   1.000
_cell.angle_alpha   90.00
_cell.angle_beta   90.00
_cell.angle_gamma   90.00
#
_symmetry.space_group_name_H-M   'P 1'
#
loop_
_entity.id
_entity.type
_entity.pdbx_description
1 polymer ?
#
loop_
_entity_poly.entity_id
_entity_poly.type
_entity_poly.pdbx_seq_one_letter_code
_entity_poly.pdbx_strand_id
1 'polypeptide(L)'
;MRGRGRGWRWRGCSRRAVRFLEPTLLLLLHHGPAHGYTLLERLEEFGLAGLDPSVVYRALRDMESRGWVSSTWDEERTHGPPRRVYC
;
A
#
# COMPACT_ATOMS: atom_id res chain seq x y z
N MET A 1 -23.04 6.49 8.11
CA MET A 1 -23.40 6.83 6.72
C MET A 1 -22.52 6.03 5.75
N ARG A 2 -23.07 5.68 4.58
CA ARG A 2 -22.76 4.50 3.75
C ARG A 2 -21.44 4.62 2.95
N GLY A 3 -20.45 3.77 3.25
CA GLY A 3 -19.28 3.55 2.40
C GLY A 3 -19.58 2.55 1.29
N ARG A 4 -19.92 3.06 0.10
CA ARG A 4 -20.20 2.27 -1.11
C ARG A 4 -18.97 1.40 -1.43
N GLY A 5 -19.15 0.08 -1.47
CA GLY A 5 -18.16 -0.86 -1.95
C GLY A 5 -17.78 -0.53 -3.39
N ARG A 6 -16.65 0.14 -3.58
CA ARG A 6 -16.07 0.36 -4.91
C ARG A 6 -15.59 -1.02 -5.39
N GLY A 7 -16.22 -1.50 -6.45
CA GLY A 7 -15.91 -2.80 -7.04
C GLY A 7 -14.43 -2.88 -7.40
N TRP A 8 -13.72 -3.73 -6.67
CA TRP A 8 -12.32 -4.08 -6.83
C TRP A 8 -12.07 -4.74 -8.19
N ARG A 9 -12.05 -3.97 -9.28
CA ARG A 9 -11.84 -4.50 -10.63
C ARG A 9 -10.35 -4.53 -10.94
N TRP A 10 -9.66 -5.46 -10.28
CA TRP A 10 -8.26 -5.80 -10.54
C TRP A 10 -8.18 -6.59 -11.84
N ARG A 11 -7.81 -5.92 -12.95
CA ARG A 11 -7.52 -6.60 -14.22
C ARG A 11 -6.06 -7.04 -14.21
N GLY A 12 -5.82 -8.32 -14.53
CA GLY A 12 -4.47 -8.86 -14.74
C GLY A 12 -3.76 -9.43 -13.50
N CYS A 13 -4.34 -9.32 -12.30
CA CYS A 13 -3.72 -9.81 -11.08
C CYS A 13 -4.40 -11.09 -10.55
N SER A 14 -3.64 -12.01 -9.96
CA SER A 14 -4.22 -13.22 -9.37
C SER A 14 -5.19 -12.84 -8.25
N ARG A 15 -6.40 -13.40 -8.28
CA ARG A 15 -7.44 -13.14 -7.27
C ARG A 15 -6.98 -13.42 -5.84
N ARG A 16 -5.95 -14.26 -5.69
CA ARG A 16 -5.31 -14.59 -4.43
C ARG A 16 -4.36 -13.46 -3.98
N ALA A 17 -3.49 -12.96 -4.85
CA ALA A 17 -2.56 -11.87 -4.52
C ALA A 17 -3.30 -10.62 -4.03
N VAL A 18 -4.42 -10.28 -4.68
CA VAL A 18 -5.29 -9.18 -4.26
C VAL A 18 -5.82 -9.35 -2.81
N ARG A 19 -6.17 -10.58 -2.41
CA ARG A 19 -6.74 -10.83 -1.06
C ARG A 19 -5.68 -10.78 0.04
N PHE A 20 -4.40 -10.99 -0.31
CA PHE A 20 -3.29 -10.93 0.63
C PHE A 20 -2.59 -9.56 0.66
N LEU A 21 -2.88 -8.67 -0.30
CA LEU A 21 -2.25 -7.35 -0.36
C LEU A 21 -2.49 -6.50 0.89
N GLU A 22 -3.75 -6.25 1.28
CA GLU A 22 -4.04 -5.39 2.45
C GLU A 22 -3.47 -5.98 3.75
N PRO A 23 -3.65 -7.30 4.07
CA PRO A 23 -3.04 -7.89 5.26
C PRO A 23 -1.51 -7.82 5.28
N THR A 24 -0.84 -8.06 4.14
CA THR A 24 0.61 -7.98 4.06
C THR A 24 1.10 -6.54 4.25
N LEU A 25 0.42 -5.55 3.67
CA LEU A 25 0.75 -4.13 3.90
C LEU A 25 0.62 -3.74 5.37
N LEU A 26 -0.44 -4.18 6.05
CA LEU A 26 -0.61 -3.94 7.47
C LEU A 26 0.49 -4.63 8.31
N LEU A 27 0.87 -5.86 7.94
CA LEU A 27 1.96 -6.57 8.60
C LEU A 27 3.30 -5.83 8.43
N LEU A 28 3.59 -5.33 7.22
CA LEU A 28 4.80 -4.57 6.96
C LEU A 28 4.84 -3.27 7.77
N LEU A 29 3.72 -2.54 7.84
CA LEU A 29 3.61 -1.30 8.61
C LEU A 29 3.60 -1.53 10.12
N HIS A 30 3.14 -2.70 10.57
CA HIS A 30 3.26 -3.10 11.96
C HIS A 30 4.73 -3.23 12.42
N HIS A 31 5.66 -3.59 11.51
CA HIS A 31 7.09 -3.62 11.82
C HIS A 31 7.76 -2.24 11.82
N GLY A 32 7.08 -1.21 11.30
CA GLY A 32 7.52 0.17 11.38
C GLY A 32 7.11 1.00 10.17
N PRO A 33 7.22 2.34 10.28
CA PRO A 33 6.90 3.23 9.17
C PRO A 33 7.78 2.95 7.96
N ALA A 34 7.19 2.98 6.77
CA ALA A 34 7.89 2.66 5.53
C ALA A 34 7.46 3.56 4.37
N HIS A 35 8.38 3.81 3.44
CA HIS A 35 8.04 4.47 2.20
C HIS A 35 7.26 3.55 1.27
N GLY A 36 6.43 4.12 0.39
CA GLY A 36 5.65 3.36 -0.58
C GLY A 36 6.49 2.43 -1.47
N TYR A 37 7.70 2.86 -1.88
CA TYR A 37 8.60 2.02 -2.68
C TYR A 37 9.20 0.86 -1.87
N THR A 38 9.56 1.09 -0.60
CA THR A 38 10.05 0.03 0.29
C THR A 38 8.97 -1.03 0.52
N LEU A 39 7.70 -0.61 0.63
CA LEU A 39 6.58 -1.55 0.69
C LEU A 39 6.47 -2.39 -0.58
N LEU A 40 6.67 -1.79 -1.76
CA LEU A 40 6.68 -2.53 -3.03
C LEU A 40 7.78 -3.60 -3.06
N GLU A 41 9.01 -3.24 -2.68
CA GLU A 41 10.13 -4.18 -2.60
C GLU A 41 9.85 -5.33 -1.62
N ARG A 42 9.35 -4.99 -0.43
CA ARG A 42 9.02 -5.97 0.61
C ARG A 42 7.87 -6.90 0.22
N LEU A 43 6.90 -6.44 -0.59
CA LEU A 43 5.81 -7.28 -1.07
C LEU A 43 6.32 -8.46 -1.92
N GLU A 44 7.46 -8.32 -2.59
CA GLU A 44 8.07 -9.40 -3.36
C GLU A 44 8.46 -10.59 -2.47
N GLU A 45 8.92 -10.33 -1.24
CA GLU A 45 9.27 -11.35 -0.24
C GLU A 45 8.08 -12.26 0.15
N PHE A 46 6.85 -11.78 -0.06
CA PHE A 46 5.61 -12.52 0.25
C PHE A 46 4.98 -13.18 -0.99
N GLY A 47 5.71 -13.26 -2.10
CA GLY A 47 5.19 -13.81 -3.36
C GLY A 47 4.13 -12.92 -4.02
N LEU A 48 4.09 -11.64 -3.65
CA LEU A 48 3.27 -10.60 -4.28
C LEU A 48 4.07 -9.78 -5.31
N ALA A 49 5.14 -10.37 -5.84
CA ALA A 49 5.90 -9.82 -6.95
C ALA A 49 5.03 -9.66 -8.21
N GLY A 50 5.29 -8.60 -8.98
CA GLY A 50 4.56 -8.30 -10.21
C GLY A 50 3.21 -7.60 -10.02
N LEU A 51 2.88 -7.17 -8.79
CA LEU A 51 1.80 -6.21 -8.59
C LEU A 51 2.15 -4.87 -9.23
N ASP A 52 1.23 -4.34 -10.02
CA ASP A 52 1.39 -2.99 -10.56
C ASP A 52 1.47 -1.98 -9.39
N PRO A 53 2.45 -1.07 -9.37
CA PRO A 53 2.58 -0.08 -8.30
C PRO A 53 1.29 0.72 -8.04
N SER A 54 0.52 1.02 -9.08
CA SER A 54 -0.77 1.71 -8.98
C SER A 54 -1.79 0.92 -8.17
N VAL A 55 -1.70 -0.41 -8.18
CA VAL A 55 -2.57 -1.30 -7.38
C VAL A 55 -2.25 -1.14 -5.90
N VAL A 56 -0.97 -1.17 -5.55
CA VAL A 56 -0.49 -1.04 -4.17
C VAL A 56 -0.78 0.36 -3.64
N TYR A 57 -0.50 1.41 -4.41
CA TYR A 57 -0.82 2.78 -4.00
C TYR A 57 -2.33 3.02 -3.86
N ARG A 58 -3.16 2.41 -4.71
CA ARG A 58 -4.63 2.47 -4.53
C ARG A 58 -5.07 1.78 -3.25
N ALA A 59 -4.53 0.60 -2.96
CA ALA A 59 -4.83 -0.13 -1.72
C ALA A 59 -4.43 0.71 -0.49
N LEU A 60 -3.22 1.29 -0.47
CA LEU A 60 -2.78 2.17 0.61
C LEU A 60 -3.71 3.38 0.80
N ARG A 61 -4.18 4.00 -0.28
CA ARG A 61 -5.16 5.11 -0.23
C ARG A 61 -6.52 4.67 0.30
N ASP A 62 -6.98 3.49 -0.11
CA ASP A 62 -8.23 2.92 0.38
C ASP A 62 -8.12 2.57 1.88
N MET A 63 -7.00 2.01 2.32
CA MET A 63 -6.70 1.72 3.73
C MET A 63 -6.61 3.01 4.57
N GLU A 64 -5.96 4.05 4.05
CA GLU A 64 -5.90 5.39 4.67
C GLU A 64 -7.31 5.98 4.83
N SER A 65 -8.15 5.87 3.79
CA SER A 65 -9.54 6.33 3.85
C SER A 65 -10.42 5.58 4.85
N ARG A 66 -10.04 4.34 5.20
CA ARG A 66 -10.68 3.51 6.23
C ARG A 66 -10.12 3.76 7.63
N GLY A 67 -9.05 4.55 7.75
CA GLY A 67 -8.34 4.79 9.00
C GLY A 67 -7.51 3.61 9.49
N TRP A 68 -7.12 2.69 8.60
CA TRP A 68 -6.27 1.54 8.97
C TRP A 68 -4.79 1.88 8.99
N VAL A 69 -4.40 2.88 8.20
CA VAL A 69 -3.04 3.41 8.09
C VAL A 69 -3.10 4.93 8.04
N SER A 70 -2.01 5.58 8.44
CA SER A 70 -1.78 7.00 8.25
C SER A 70 -0.59 7.20 7.32
N SER A 71 -0.42 8.41 6.83
CA SER A 71 0.81 8.74 6.12
C SER A 71 1.15 10.22 6.23
N THR A 72 2.45 10.47 6.16
CA THR A 72 3.04 11.81 6.22
C THR A 72 3.94 12.03 5.02
N TRP A 73 4.12 13.28 4.65
CA TRP A 73 5.16 13.65 3.69
C TRP A 73 6.48 13.75 4.44
N ASP A 74 7.49 13.05 3.95
CA ASP A 74 8.87 13.23 4.38
C ASP A 74 9.47 14.38 3.56
N GLU A 75 9.41 15.57 4.16
CA GLU A 75 9.91 16.83 3.59
C GLU A 75 11.33 17.15 4.09
N GLU A 76 11.80 16.48 5.15
CA GLU A 76 12.98 16.92 5.90
C GLU A 76 14.31 16.35 5.37
N ARG A 77 14.33 15.27 4.59
CA ARG A 77 15.58 14.48 4.45
C ARG A 77 16.04 14.04 3.06
N THR A 78 15.60 14.64 1.96
CA THR A 78 16.20 14.27 0.66
C THR A 78 16.23 15.40 -0.36
N HIS A 79 17.38 15.59 -1.01
CA HIS A 79 17.54 16.30 -2.29
C HIS A 79 16.77 15.54 -3.41
N GLY A 80 15.45 15.46 -3.30
CA GLY A 80 14.60 14.70 -4.20
C GLY A 80 13.12 15.05 -4.01
N PRO A 81 12.25 14.59 -4.93
CA PRO A 81 10.82 14.86 -4.82
C PRO A 81 10.24 14.29 -3.52
N PRO A 82 9.27 14.98 -2.91
CA PRO A 82 8.70 14.61 -1.62
C PRO A 82 8.15 13.18 -1.65
N ARG A 83 8.43 12.41 -0.61
CA ARG A 83 8.04 11.00 -0.52
C ARG A 83 7.02 10.80 0.60
N ARG A 84 6.06 9.90 0.40
CA ARG A 84 5.11 9.52 1.46
C ARG A 84 5.70 8.40 2.31
N VAL A 85 5.64 8.57 3.62
CA VAL A 85 5.87 7.53 4.63
C VAL A 85 4.50 7.08 5.13
N TYR A 86 4.27 5.78 5.17
CA TYR A 86 3.05 5.18 5.71
C TYR A 86 3.36 4.59 7.09
N CYS A 87 2.35 4.61 7.97
CA CYS A 87 2.38 4.04 9.31
C CYS A 87 1.04 3.41 9.69
#